data_AF-A0A8H4RKC1-F1
#
_entry.id   AF-A0A8H4RKC1-F1
#
_cell.length_a   1.000
_cell.length_b   1.000
_cell.length_c   1.000
_cell.angle_alpha   90.00
_cell.angle_beta   90.00
_cell.angle_gamma   90.00
#
_symmetry.space_group_name_H-M   'P 1'
#
loop_
_entity.id
_entity.type
_entity.pdbx_description
1 polymer ?
#
loop_
_entity_poly.entity_id
_entity_poly.type
_entity_poly.pdbx_seq_one_letter_code
_entity_poly.pdbx_strand_id
1 'polypeptide(L)'
;MSRTVKKGIPVKWQEVYDTVYPYGDSRQCYFETVWTFDLDKDMLQFSKADRSGRLPLDIVRERPVTFSDFEPCEPPSPPLFNLTEYFPGPFWEPEIEAPARNKVFIRRLLNDFNYQWRHILRGTYNELTFRKLAYAIVQIASLNFRVIECTTSRPGIFGAVIGALDLPPWDALQEQIVPASHGWVVVTQNLADGVSLIEEHLKSQEEQASERSSPQPKITGDYLILSIRHIILYCAHENKLEWTMPEKFLDGASSGCSDRALELLISITYSNPPRNTIHSLPIELQDRVLRYVSQGSVEGARMGCALGIGSPFSWTDGRMEIGSERSHRAWVPFRPIESEIYFGDYRSGLAYRGREGTSKPPYTAAKVAPNVTLNT
;
A
#
# COMPACT_ATOMS: atom_id res chain seq x y z
N MET A 1 4.03 22.41 18.44
CA MET A 1 2.86 23.13 19.02
C MET A 1 3.25 23.96 20.24
N SER A 2 2.76 25.20 20.37
CA SER A 2 3.01 26.07 21.53
C SER A 2 2.38 25.52 22.82
N ARG A 3 3.12 25.56 23.94
CA ARG A 3 2.66 25.14 25.29
C ARG A 3 1.39 25.87 25.75
N THR A 4 1.11 27.04 25.20
CA THR A 4 -0.04 27.88 25.59
C THR A 4 -1.38 27.30 25.13
N VAL A 5 -1.44 26.70 23.93
CA VAL A 5 -2.69 26.09 23.40
C VAL A 5 -3.06 24.84 24.20
N LYS A 6 -2.07 24.01 24.56
CA LYS A 6 -2.29 22.78 25.35
C LYS A 6 -2.85 23.06 26.75
N LYS A 7 -2.60 24.26 27.33
CA LYS A 7 -3.12 24.66 28.65
C LYS A 7 -4.55 25.18 28.61
N GLY A 8 -5.01 25.69 27.47
CA GLY A 8 -6.32 26.35 27.33
C GLY A 8 -7.48 25.41 27.00
N ILE A 9 -7.22 24.20 26.48
CA ILE A 9 -8.25 23.26 26.05
C ILE A 9 -8.03 21.92 26.77
N PRO A 10 -8.98 21.48 27.64
CA PRO A 10 -8.86 20.25 28.41
C PRO A 10 -9.24 19.03 27.54
N VAL A 11 -8.42 18.76 26.53
CA VAL A 11 -8.55 17.59 25.65
C VAL A 11 -7.29 16.74 25.69
N LYS A 12 -7.40 15.47 25.32
CA LYS A 12 -6.23 14.60 25.15
C LYS A 12 -5.46 15.07 23.91
N TRP A 13 -4.33 15.70 24.15
CA TRP A 13 -3.42 16.09 23.08
C TRP A 13 -2.54 14.92 22.68
N GLN A 14 -2.51 14.62 21.39
CA GLN A 14 -1.54 13.72 20.79
C GLN A 14 -0.70 14.51 19.80
N GLU A 15 0.61 14.35 19.89
CA GLU A 15 1.52 14.86 18.88
C GLU A 15 1.60 13.80 17.78
N VAL A 16 1.16 14.19 16.58
CA VAL A 16 1.19 13.36 15.38
C VAL A 16 2.05 14.06 14.36
N TYR A 17 2.80 13.27 13.58
CA TYR A 17 3.69 13.82 12.57
C TYR A 17 2.98 14.08 11.24
N ASP A 18 1.73 13.66 11.07
CA ASP A 18 0.95 13.89 9.85
C ASP A 18 -0.56 13.95 10.13
N THR A 19 -1.32 14.40 9.14
CA THR A 19 -2.78 14.41 9.12
C THR A 19 -3.34 13.10 8.56
N VAL A 20 -4.58 12.77 8.96
CA VAL A 20 -5.29 11.58 8.53
C VAL A 20 -6.70 11.95 8.09
N TYR A 21 -7.26 11.18 7.16
CA TYR A 21 -8.63 11.34 6.70
C TYR A 21 -9.47 10.10 7.09
N PRO A 22 -10.20 10.13 8.24
CA PRO A 22 -10.83 8.95 8.79
C PRO A 22 -12.14 8.53 8.08
N TYR A 23 -12.57 9.27 7.06
CA TYR A 23 -13.85 9.05 6.38
C TYR A 23 -13.74 8.14 5.15
N GLY A 24 -14.88 7.54 4.78
CA GLY A 24 -15.05 6.68 3.61
C GLY A 24 -14.88 5.19 3.88
N ASP A 25 -14.93 4.75 5.14
CA ASP A 25 -14.94 3.33 5.49
C ASP A 25 -15.58 3.06 6.86
N SER A 26 -15.72 1.79 7.25
CA SER A 26 -16.42 1.41 8.49
C SER A 26 -15.80 1.98 9.77
N ARG A 27 -14.52 2.36 9.78
CA ARG A 27 -13.83 2.97 10.93
C ARG A 27 -14.27 4.42 11.16
N GLN A 28 -14.94 5.04 10.19
CA GLN A 28 -15.47 6.39 10.35
C GLN A 28 -16.52 6.49 11.46
N CYS A 29 -17.12 5.37 11.90
CA CYS A 29 -18.15 5.35 12.93
C CYS A 29 -17.69 5.92 14.29
N TYR A 30 -16.39 6.04 14.51
CA TYR A 30 -15.82 6.66 15.70
C TYR A 30 -15.70 8.19 15.60
N PHE A 31 -16.05 8.79 14.46
CA PHE A 31 -15.85 10.22 14.18
C PHE A 31 -17.13 10.86 13.67
N GLU A 32 -17.63 11.86 14.40
CA GLU A 32 -18.71 12.70 13.89
C GLU A 32 -18.15 13.83 13.01
N THR A 33 -17.11 14.52 13.45
CA THR A 33 -16.51 15.67 12.75
C THR A 33 -15.03 15.77 13.09
N VAL A 34 -14.20 15.98 12.06
CA VAL A 34 -12.79 16.32 12.21
C VAL A 34 -12.64 17.81 12.00
N TRP A 35 -11.98 18.50 12.93
CA TRP A 35 -11.65 19.92 12.82
C TRP A 35 -10.14 20.08 12.63
N THR A 36 -9.75 20.79 11.59
CA THR A 36 -8.35 21.03 11.24
C THR A 36 -8.05 22.53 11.29
N PHE A 37 -7.08 22.92 12.10
CA PHE A 37 -6.55 24.28 12.15
C PHE A 37 -5.27 24.32 11.30
N ASP A 38 -5.37 24.83 10.08
CA ASP A 38 -4.23 25.05 9.17
C ASP A 38 -3.66 26.44 9.44
N LEU A 39 -2.63 26.49 10.29
CA LEU A 39 -2.03 27.75 10.73
C LEU A 39 -1.17 28.39 9.63
N ASP A 40 -0.66 27.60 8.69
CA ASP A 40 0.16 28.10 7.59
C ASP A 40 -0.68 28.87 6.57
N LYS A 41 -1.92 28.42 6.35
CA LYS A 41 -2.89 29.09 5.46
C LYS A 41 -3.84 30.02 6.21
N ASP A 42 -3.74 30.11 7.53
CA ASP A 42 -4.67 30.80 8.43
C ASP A 42 -6.14 30.37 8.24
N MET A 43 -6.40 29.06 8.13
CA MET A 43 -7.73 28.49 7.85
C MET A 43 -8.20 27.49 8.91
N LEU A 44 -9.49 27.55 9.25
CA LEU A 44 -10.23 26.49 9.93
C LEU A 44 -10.97 25.63 8.90
N GLN A 45 -10.81 24.32 9.01
CA GLN A 45 -11.53 23.36 8.16
C GLN A 45 -12.29 22.38 9.05
N PHE A 46 -13.43 21.91 8.56
CA PHE A 46 -14.08 20.74 9.12
C PHE A 46 -14.37 19.72 8.03
N SER A 47 -14.31 18.45 8.41
CA SER A 47 -14.72 17.33 7.57
C SER A 47 -15.72 16.46 8.32
N LYS A 48 -16.80 16.10 7.62
CA LYS A 48 -17.76 15.07 8.00
C LYS A 48 -17.85 14.04 6.87
N ALA A 49 -18.57 12.94 7.11
CA ALA A 49 -18.76 11.89 6.11
C ALA A 49 -19.52 12.38 4.86
N ASP A 50 -20.38 13.38 5.01
CA ASP A 50 -21.30 13.89 3.99
C ASP A 50 -20.93 15.29 3.47
N ARG A 51 -20.17 16.07 4.24
CA ARG A 51 -19.80 17.44 3.88
C ARG A 51 -18.48 17.87 4.50
N SER A 52 -17.76 18.75 3.81
CA SER A 52 -16.60 19.45 4.35
C SER A 52 -16.74 20.94 4.09
N GLY A 53 -16.09 21.75 4.91
CA GLY A 53 -16.12 23.20 4.76
C GLY A 53 -14.87 23.86 5.29
N ARG A 54 -14.58 25.07 4.79
CA ARG A 54 -13.43 25.87 5.21
C ARG A 54 -13.84 27.31 5.53
N LEU A 55 -13.13 27.93 6.45
CA LEU A 55 -13.35 29.29 6.92
C LEU A 55 -12.02 29.92 7.34
N PRO A 56 -11.70 31.15 6.90
CA PRO A 56 -10.56 31.92 7.43
C PRO A 56 -10.58 32.08 8.96
N LEU A 57 -9.40 31.97 9.59
CA LEU A 57 -9.28 32.04 11.06
C LEU A 57 -9.48 33.45 11.62
N ASP A 58 -9.29 34.50 10.83
CA ASP A 58 -9.63 35.88 11.19
C ASP A 58 -11.12 36.01 11.57
N ILE A 59 -12.03 35.43 10.78
CA ILE A 59 -13.47 35.43 11.06
C ILE A 59 -13.77 34.72 12.39
N VAL A 60 -13.08 33.61 12.66
CA VAL A 60 -13.23 32.85 13.92
C VAL A 60 -12.75 33.65 15.13
N ARG A 61 -11.74 34.50 14.97
CA ARG A 61 -11.21 35.37 16.04
C ARG A 61 -12.13 36.55 16.32
N GLU A 62 -12.85 37.03 15.31
CA GLU A 62 -13.72 38.21 15.42
C GLU A 62 -15.08 37.89 16.03
N ARG A 63 -15.67 36.72 15.71
CA ARG A 63 -17.03 36.38 16.14
C ARG A 63 -17.26 34.88 16.30
N PRO A 64 -18.31 34.48 17.04
CA PRO A 64 -18.82 33.12 16.97
C PRO A 64 -19.20 32.72 15.53
N VAL A 65 -18.89 31.49 15.16
CA VAL A 65 -19.11 30.93 13.82
C VAL A 65 -20.07 29.75 13.87
N THR A 66 -20.79 29.55 12.77
CA THR A 66 -21.79 28.51 12.54
C THR A 66 -21.47 27.75 11.26
N PHE A 67 -22.09 26.59 11.03
CA PHE A 67 -21.84 25.81 9.82
C PHE A 67 -22.19 26.55 8.52
N SER A 68 -23.08 27.55 8.53
CA SER A 68 -23.41 28.35 7.35
C SER A 68 -22.35 29.38 6.98
N ASP A 69 -21.41 29.67 7.89
CA ASP A 69 -20.28 30.58 7.61
C ASP A 69 -19.21 29.90 6.73
N PHE A 70 -19.19 28.57 6.70
CA PHE A 70 -18.17 27.81 5.98
C PHE A 70 -18.49 27.72 4.49
N GLU A 71 -17.48 27.99 3.68
CA GLU A 71 -17.54 27.68 2.26
C GLU A 71 -17.45 26.16 2.07
N PRO A 72 -18.34 25.54 1.27
CA PRO A 72 -18.21 24.13 0.90
C PRO A 72 -16.83 23.86 0.30
N CYS A 73 -16.19 22.80 0.79
CA CYS A 73 -14.91 22.36 0.28
C CYS A 73 -15.02 20.90 -0.12
N GLU A 74 -14.39 20.55 -1.24
CA GLU A 74 -14.23 19.14 -1.57
C GLU A 74 -13.39 18.45 -0.50
N PRO A 75 -13.60 17.14 -0.27
CA PRO A 75 -12.69 16.36 0.56
C PRO A 75 -11.24 16.56 0.09
N PRO A 76 -10.25 16.48 1.00
CA PRO A 76 -8.85 16.59 0.62
C PRO A 76 -8.57 15.57 -0.49
N SER A 77 -8.47 16.07 -1.71
CA SER A 77 -8.19 15.26 -2.88
C SER A 77 -6.69 15.28 -3.11
N PRO A 78 -6.14 14.16 -3.60
CA PRO A 78 -4.76 14.10 -4.03
C PRO A 78 -4.47 15.20 -5.06
N PRO A 79 -3.27 15.80 -5.07
CA PRO A 79 -2.90 16.71 -6.15
C PRO A 79 -3.07 16.00 -7.50
N LEU A 80 -3.85 16.61 -8.39
CA LEU A 80 -4.03 16.13 -9.76
C LEU A 80 -2.72 16.33 -10.50
N PHE A 81 -2.05 15.23 -10.84
CA PHE A 81 -0.86 15.26 -11.67
C PHE A 81 -1.24 15.25 -13.14
N ASN A 82 -0.81 16.25 -13.91
CA ASN A 82 -0.97 16.25 -15.36
C ASN A 82 0.05 15.31 -16.01
N LEU A 83 -0.23 14.01 -15.94
CA LEU A 83 0.67 12.96 -16.44
C LEU A 83 1.06 13.17 -17.92
N THR A 84 0.15 13.69 -18.72
CA THR A 84 0.35 13.89 -20.17
C THR A 84 1.34 15.01 -20.49
N GLU A 85 1.44 16.01 -19.62
CA GLU A 85 2.37 17.14 -19.80
C GLU A 85 3.80 16.73 -19.45
N TYR A 86 3.98 15.95 -18.36
CA TYR A 86 5.30 15.53 -17.88
C TYR A 86 5.84 14.28 -18.57
N PHE A 87 4.96 13.37 -19.00
CA PHE A 87 5.32 12.14 -19.69
C PHE A 87 4.62 12.09 -21.05
N PRO A 88 5.06 12.90 -22.03
CA PRO A 88 4.53 12.83 -23.37
C PRO A 88 4.90 11.47 -24.00
N GLY A 89 4.01 10.97 -24.87
CA GLY A 89 4.32 9.81 -25.69
C GLY A 89 5.36 10.12 -26.78
N PRO A 90 5.88 9.09 -27.45
CA PRO A 90 5.46 7.68 -27.40
C PRO A 90 5.98 6.94 -26.16
N PHE A 91 5.18 6.00 -25.65
CA PHE A 91 5.53 5.17 -24.50
C PHE A 91 6.22 3.89 -24.94
N TRP A 92 7.21 3.47 -24.16
CA TRP A 92 7.84 2.16 -24.29
C TRP A 92 6.96 1.09 -23.63
N GLU A 93 6.83 -0.06 -24.31
CA GLU A 93 6.10 -1.22 -23.80
C GLU A 93 7.05 -2.41 -23.65
N PRO A 94 7.71 -2.54 -22.49
CA PRO A 94 8.59 -3.69 -22.24
C PRO A 94 7.79 -4.98 -22.13
N GLU A 95 8.33 -6.05 -22.73
CA GLU A 95 7.90 -7.41 -22.47
C GLU A 95 8.37 -7.81 -21.07
N ILE A 96 7.43 -7.82 -20.12
CA ILE A 96 7.70 -8.12 -18.71
C ILE A 96 6.98 -9.41 -18.35
N GLU A 97 7.75 -10.43 -17.98
CA GLU A 97 7.23 -11.67 -17.42
C GLU A 97 7.43 -11.70 -15.90
N ALA A 98 6.40 -11.33 -15.15
CA ALA A 98 6.38 -11.49 -13.71
C ALA A 98 5.99 -12.94 -13.35
N PRO A 99 6.73 -13.64 -12.45
CA PRO A 99 6.35 -14.98 -12.03
C PRO A 99 4.92 -15.01 -11.46
N ALA A 100 4.06 -15.87 -12.01
CA ALA A 100 2.64 -15.91 -11.67
C ALA A 100 2.39 -16.04 -10.16
N ARG A 101 3.23 -16.81 -9.47
CA ARG A 101 3.21 -16.98 -8.03
C ARG A 101 3.42 -15.66 -7.28
N ASN A 102 4.46 -14.91 -7.64
CA ASN A 102 4.77 -13.61 -7.04
C ASN A 102 3.66 -12.61 -7.36
N LYS A 103 3.15 -12.62 -8.60
CA LYS A 103 2.03 -11.79 -9.04
C LYS A 103 0.80 -12.01 -8.15
N VAL A 104 0.37 -13.24 -7.92
CA VAL A 104 -0.80 -13.54 -7.07
C VAL A 104 -0.57 -13.16 -5.61
N PHE A 105 0.61 -13.46 -5.06
CA PHE A 105 0.91 -13.21 -3.65
C PHE A 105 1.05 -11.70 -3.36
N ILE A 106 1.93 -11.01 -4.09
CA ILE A 106 2.23 -9.58 -3.90
C ILE A 106 0.99 -8.73 -4.19
N ARG A 107 0.19 -9.06 -5.22
CA ARG A 107 -1.07 -8.35 -5.51
C ARG A 107 -1.98 -8.30 -4.29
N ARG A 108 -2.18 -9.44 -3.64
CA ARG A 108 -3.10 -9.50 -2.50
C ARG A 108 -2.56 -8.70 -1.32
N LEU A 109 -1.25 -8.80 -1.05
CA LEU A 109 -0.61 -8.00 0.00
C LEU A 109 -0.77 -6.49 -0.26
N LEU A 110 -0.50 -6.02 -1.47
CA LEU A 110 -0.62 -4.60 -1.84
C LEU A 110 -2.06 -4.11 -1.82
N ASN A 111 -3.02 -4.93 -2.28
CA ASN A 111 -4.44 -4.57 -2.23
C ASN A 111 -4.96 -4.48 -0.79
N ASP A 112 -4.57 -5.42 0.06
CA ASP A 112 -4.91 -5.38 1.47
C ASP A 112 -4.19 -4.21 2.17
N PHE A 113 -2.96 -3.88 1.77
CA PHE A 113 -2.22 -2.72 2.29
C PHE A 113 -2.90 -1.41 1.91
N ASN A 114 -3.27 -1.27 0.63
CA ASN A 114 -4.06 -0.15 0.11
C ASN A 114 -5.35 0.02 0.92
N TYR A 115 -6.02 -1.10 1.22
CA TYR A 115 -7.20 -1.08 2.05
C TYR A 115 -6.85 -0.64 3.48
N GLN A 116 -5.98 -1.33 4.22
CA GLN A 116 -5.73 -1.06 5.64
C GLN A 116 -5.28 0.40 5.89
N TRP A 117 -4.49 0.96 4.98
CA TRP A 117 -3.91 2.32 5.10
C TRP A 117 -4.67 3.39 4.30
N ARG A 118 -5.87 3.08 3.80
CA ARG A 118 -6.68 4.01 2.99
C ARG A 118 -6.99 5.36 3.64
N HIS A 119 -7.05 5.44 4.98
CA HIS A 119 -7.28 6.70 5.69
C HIS A 119 -6.13 7.70 5.54
N ILE A 120 -4.94 7.21 5.15
CA ILE A 120 -3.81 8.04 4.74
C ILE A 120 -3.80 8.21 3.22
N LEU A 121 -3.91 7.10 2.47
CA LEU A 121 -3.74 7.09 1.01
C LEU A 121 -4.79 7.94 0.26
N ARG A 122 -5.97 8.12 0.83
CA ARG A 122 -7.03 8.96 0.23
C ARG A 122 -6.74 10.45 0.35
N GLY A 123 -6.00 10.86 1.38
CA GLY A 123 -5.69 12.26 1.65
C GLY A 123 -4.32 12.66 1.14
N THR A 124 -3.95 13.90 1.44
CA THR A 124 -2.58 14.38 1.38
C THR A 124 -1.80 13.88 2.58
N TYR A 125 -0.53 13.56 2.38
CA TYR A 125 0.39 13.15 3.44
C TYR A 125 1.73 13.84 3.23
N ASN A 126 2.50 13.99 4.30
CA ASN A 126 3.80 14.63 4.23
C ASN A 126 4.89 13.69 3.74
N GLU A 127 6.10 14.24 3.59
CA GLU A 127 7.26 13.50 3.08
C GLU A 127 7.67 12.32 3.96
N LEU A 128 7.54 12.43 5.29
CA LEU A 128 7.88 11.34 6.19
C LEU A 128 6.91 10.15 6.01
N THR A 129 5.61 10.43 5.97
CA THR A 129 4.59 9.40 5.73
C THR A 129 4.75 8.79 4.35
N PHE A 130 5.00 9.62 3.33
CA PHE A 130 5.30 9.14 1.98
C PHE A 130 6.45 8.13 1.98
N ARG A 131 7.60 8.48 2.59
CA ARG A 131 8.77 7.60 2.67
C ARG A 131 8.50 6.31 3.45
N LYS A 132 7.68 6.35 4.49
CA LYS A 132 7.24 5.16 5.25
C LYS A 132 6.33 4.25 4.41
N LEU A 133 5.43 4.82 3.60
CA LEU A 133 4.57 4.05 2.70
C LEU A 133 5.39 3.43 1.56
N ALA A 134 6.32 4.19 0.99
CA ALA A 134 7.23 3.70 -0.05
C ALA A 134 8.13 2.58 0.48
N TYR A 135 8.67 2.73 1.70
CA TYR A 135 9.38 1.68 2.40
C TYR A 135 8.57 0.38 2.44
N ALA A 136 7.32 0.45 2.90
CA ALA A 136 6.45 -0.72 3.00
C ALA A 136 6.20 -1.40 1.63
N ILE A 137 5.97 -0.61 0.57
CA ILE A 137 5.78 -1.13 -0.79
C ILE A 137 7.03 -1.87 -1.26
N VAL A 138 8.21 -1.28 -1.08
CA VAL A 138 9.49 -1.90 -1.44
C VAL A 138 9.72 -3.19 -0.64
N GLN A 139 9.44 -3.19 0.67
CA GLN A 139 9.54 -4.41 1.49
C GLN A 139 8.58 -5.51 1.01
N ILE A 140 7.32 -5.17 0.69
CA ILE A 140 6.33 -6.13 0.17
C ILE A 140 6.78 -6.69 -1.18
N ALA A 141 7.19 -5.82 -2.11
CA ALA A 141 7.56 -6.19 -3.47
C ALA A 141 8.82 -7.06 -3.52
N SER A 142 9.82 -6.73 -2.71
CA SER A 142 11.05 -7.52 -2.54
C SER A 142 10.89 -8.75 -1.65
N LEU A 143 9.70 -8.97 -1.06
CA LEU A 143 9.42 -10.02 -0.07
C LEU A 143 10.32 -9.95 1.18
N ASN A 144 10.91 -8.78 1.44
CA ASN A 144 11.79 -8.51 2.57
C ASN A 144 10.98 -8.07 3.80
N PHE A 145 10.13 -8.97 4.28
CA PHE A 145 9.38 -8.77 5.50
C PHE A 145 9.31 -10.08 6.28
N ARG A 146 8.98 -9.96 7.56
CA ARG A 146 8.79 -11.12 8.44
C ARG A 146 7.32 -11.46 8.54
N VAL A 147 7.01 -12.75 8.57
CA VAL A 147 5.70 -13.24 8.99
C VAL A 147 5.84 -13.78 10.41
N ILE A 148 5.01 -13.26 11.32
CA ILE A 148 4.91 -13.76 12.69
C ILE A 148 3.59 -14.51 12.82
N GLU A 149 3.72 -15.80 13.08
CA GLU A 149 2.59 -16.71 13.25
C GLU A 149 2.10 -16.65 14.70
N CYS A 150 0.90 -16.11 14.89
CA CYS A 150 0.30 -15.88 16.20
C CYS A 150 -0.52 -17.10 16.62
N THR A 151 0.03 -17.84 17.59
CA THR A 151 -0.56 -19.07 18.14
C THR A 151 -1.22 -18.87 19.51
N THR A 152 -1.07 -17.69 20.12
CA THR A 152 -1.55 -17.42 21.48
C THR A 152 -2.69 -16.42 21.51
N SER A 153 -3.57 -16.56 22.51
CA SER A 153 -4.63 -15.58 22.74
C SER A 153 -4.12 -14.21 23.13
N ARG A 154 -4.78 -13.18 22.58
CA ARG A 154 -4.60 -11.77 22.95
C ARG A 154 -5.85 -11.28 23.69
N PRO A 155 -6.01 -11.64 24.99
CA PRO A 155 -7.14 -11.16 25.77
C PRO A 155 -7.09 -9.62 25.86
N GLY A 156 -8.24 -8.97 25.66
CA GLY A 156 -8.40 -7.52 25.82
C GLY A 156 -8.07 -6.66 24.60
N ILE A 157 -7.58 -7.23 23.50
CA ILE A 157 -7.36 -6.49 22.26
C ILE A 157 -8.57 -6.66 21.34
N PHE A 158 -9.36 -5.60 21.20
CA PHE A 158 -10.51 -5.50 20.31
C PHE A 158 -10.40 -4.25 19.44
N GLY A 159 -11.10 -4.23 18.31
CA GLY A 159 -11.16 -3.06 17.41
C GLY A 159 -10.48 -3.33 16.07
N ALA A 160 -10.32 -2.27 15.27
CA ALA A 160 -9.65 -2.38 13.96
C ALA A 160 -8.19 -2.79 14.11
N VAL A 161 -7.65 -3.55 13.15
CA VAL A 161 -6.20 -3.87 13.14
C VAL A 161 -5.37 -2.60 12.97
N ILE A 162 -5.88 -1.67 12.15
CA ILE A 162 -5.37 -0.30 12.00
C ILE A 162 -6.52 0.67 12.22
N GLY A 163 -6.39 1.49 13.26
CA GLY A 163 -7.30 2.58 13.60
C GLY A 163 -7.26 3.70 12.56
N ALA A 164 -8.32 4.49 12.49
CA ALA A 164 -8.42 5.58 11.51
C ALA A 164 -7.50 6.78 11.82
N LEU A 165 -6.87 6.79 12.99
CA LEU A 165 -5.87 7.79 13.40
C LEU A 165 -4.45 7.25 13.42
N ASP A 166 -4.27 5.97 13.11
CA ASP A 166 -2.96 5.35 13.19
C ASP A 166 -2.09 5.83 12.04
N LEU A 167 -0.85 6.20 12.37
CA LEU A 167 0.19 6.52 11.41
C LEU A 167 1.22 5.37 11.35
N PRO A 168 1.91 5.15 10.23
CA PRO A 168 2.86 4.06 10.06
C PRO A 168 3.97 4.05 11.13
N PRO A 169 4.02 3.04 12.03
CA PRO A 169 4.99 3.02 13.11
C PRO A 169 6.40 2.61 12.66
N TRP A 170 6.54 1.96 11.50
CA TRP A 170 7.81 1.43 10.98
C TRP A 170 8.72 2.49 10.35
N ASP A 171 9.95 2.12 10.01
CA ASP A 171 10.97 3.02 9.49
C ASP A 171 10.61 3.64 8.12
N ALA A 172 11.36 4.69 7.75
CA ALA A 172 11.24 5.38 6.47
C ALA A 172 12.44 5.05 5.58
N LEU A 173 12.25 5.14 4.26
CA LEU A 173 13.38 5.20 3.32
C LEU A 173 14.22 6.46 3.60
N GLN A 174 15.52 6.26 3.80
CA GLN A 174 16.46 7.35 4.03
C GLN A 174 16.84 8.05 2.72
N GLU A 175 16.99 7.25 1.66
CA GLU A 175 17.38 7.70 0.33
C GLU A 175 16.18 7.70 -0.62
N GLN A 176 16.22 8.60 -1.61
CA GLN A 176 15.20 8.68 -2.66
C GLN A 176 15.45 7.67 -3.79
N ILE A 177 16.69 7.21 -3.96
CA ILE A 177 17.05 6.22 -4.97
C ILE A 177 17.57 4.99 -4.24
N VAL A 178 16.82 3.90 -4.32
CA VAL A 178 17.10 2.68 -3.57
C VAL A 178 17.51 1.58 -4.54
N PRO A 179 18.63 0.87 -4.32
CA PRO A 179 19.00 -0.25 -5.17
C PRO A 179 17.97 -1.37 -5.05
N ALA A 180 17.65 -1.99 -6.19
CA ALA A 180 16.77 -3.15 -6.30
C ALA A 180 17.48 -4.28 -7.06
N SER A 181 16.82 -5.43 -7.16
CA SER A 181 17.39 -6.65 -7.76
C SER A 181 17.85 -6.46 -9.21
N HIS A 182 17.06 -5.73 -10.00
CA HIS A 182 17.29 -5.54 -11.43
C HIS A 182 17.34 -4.06 -11.85
N GLY A 183 17.64 -3.16 -10.91
CA GLY A 183 17.70 -1.73 -11.20
C GLY A 183 17.61 -0.89 -9.94
N TRP A 184 16.94 0.25 -10.05
CA TRP A 184 16.77 1.20 -8.95
C TRP A 184 15.30 1.56 -8.78
N VAL A 185 14.88 1.82 -7.54
CA VAL A 185 13.56 2.37 -7.23
C VAL A 185 13.75 3.82 -6.81
N VAL A 186 13.19 4.74 -7.60
CA VAL A 186 13.21 6.18 -7.36
C VAL A 186 11.90 6.59 -6.71
N VAL A 187 11.97 7.05 -5.47
CA VAL A 187 10.83 7.33 -4.62
C VAL A 187 10.65 8.84 -4.54
N THR A 188 9.58 9.33 -5.18
CA THR A 188 9.21 10.75 -5.18
C THR A 188 7.69 10.92 -5.20
N GLN A 189 7.16 11.92 -4.47
CA GLN A 189 5.74 12.27 -4.55
C GLN A 189 5.38 12.93 -5.88
N ASN A 190 6.35 13.64 -6.46
CA ASN A 190 6.23 14.34 -7.73
C ASN A 190 6.98 13.54 -8.80
N LEU A 191 6.23 12.99 -9.75
CA LEU A 191 6.80 12.15 -10.81
C LEU A 191 7.80 12.91 -11.70
N ALA A 192 7.62 14.23 -11.89
CA ALA A 192 8.53 15.05 -12.69
C ALA A 192 9.92 15.12 -12.04
N ASP A 193 9.97 15.27 -10.71
CA ASP A 193 11.23 15.28 -9.94
C ASP A 193 11.96 13.93 -10.07
N GLY A 194 11.21 12.85 -10.31
CA GLY A 194 11.77 11.51 -10.49
C GLY A 194 12.71 11.41 -11.69
N VAL A 195 12.42 12.10 -12.80
CA VAL A 195 13.28 12.12 -13.98
C VAL A 195 14.58 12.86 -13.67
N SER A 196 14.49 14.03 -13.03
CA SER A 196 15.68 14.79 -12.61
C SER A 196 16.58 14.00 -11.67
N LEU A 197 15.99 13.27 -10.71
CA LEU A 197 16.75 12.38 -9.81
C LEU A 197 17.49 11.27 -10.56
N ILE A 198 16.87 10.70 -11.60
CA ILE A 198 17.53 9.67 -12.43
C ILE A 198 18.70 10.28 -13.20
N GLU A 199 18.51 11.44 -13.83
CA GLU A 199 19.58 12.12 -14.58
C GLU A 199 20.76 12.51 -13.68
N GLU A 200 20.50 13.02 -12.48
CA GLU A 200 21.52 13.34 -11.49
C GLU A 200 22.29 12.09 -11.03
N HIS A 201 21.57 10.99 -10.80
CA HIS A 201 22.18 9.71 -10.43
C HIS A 201 23.06 9.15 -11.55
N LEU A 202 22.59 9.19 -12.81
CA LEU A 202 23.37 8.75 -13.97
C LEU A 202 24.67 9.56 -14.12
N LYS A 203 24.60 10.90 -14.02
CA LYS A 203 25.80 11.77 -14.04
C LYS A 203 26.78 11.43 -12.93
N SER A 204 26.28 11.24 -11.71
CA SER A 204 27.11 10.88 -10.55
C SER A 204 27.83 9.53 -10.75
N GLN A 205 27.17 8.56 -11.40
CA GLN A 205 27.76 7.27 -11.72
C GLN A 205 28.83 7.39 -12.82
N GLU A 206 28.61 8.23 -13.84
CA GLU A 206 29.57 8.49 -14.92
C GLU A 206 30.85 9.15 -14.41
N GLU A 207 30.72 10.13 -13.51
CA GLU A 207 31.85 10.79 -12.85
C GLU A 207 32.69 9.77 -12.06
N GLN A 208 32.05 8.91 -11.25
CA GLN A 208 32.74 7.86 -10.49
C GLN A 208 33.41 6.81 -11.38
N ALA A 209 32.83 6.47 -12.54
CA ALA A 209 33.42 5.53 -13.49
C ALA A 209 34.64 6.12 -14.21
N SER A 210 34.61 7.43 -14.50
CA SER A 210 35.71 8.15 -15.16
C SER A 210 36.98 8.22 -14.30
N GLU A 211 36.82 8.32 -12.98
CA GLU A 211 37.94 8.32 -12.02
C GLU A 211 38.66 6.96 -11.90
N ARG A 212 38.03 5.85 -12.31
CA ARG A 212 38.56 4.48 -12.11
C ARG A 212 39.45 3.96 -13.25
N SER A 213 39.76 4.76 -14.27
CA SER A 213 40.71 4.42 -15.36
C SER A 213 40.47 3.05 -16.02
N SER A 214 39.21 2.64 -16.14
CA SER A 214 38.78 1.45 -16.92
C SER A 214 38.07 1.89 -18.20
N PRO A 215 38.13 1.11 -19.31
CA PRO A 215 37.38 1.43 -20.53
C PRO A 215 35.89 1.48 -20.17
N GLN A 216 35.26 2.64 -20.37
CA GLN A 216 33.90 2.91 -19.92
C GLN A 216 32.87 2.04 -20.66
N PRO A 217 32.13 1.13 -20.00
CA PRO A 217 30.78 0.84 -20.43
C PRO A 217 29.91 2.08 -20.13
N LYS A 218 29.21 2.60 -21.13
CA LYS A 218 28.19 3.63 -20.90
C LYS A 218 27.15 3.08 -19.92
N ILE A 219 26.79 3.87 -18.91
CA ILE A 219 25.92 3.42 -17.84
C ILE A 219 24.51 3.23 -18.39
N THR A 220 24.04 1.98 -18.33
CA THR A 220 22.68 1.59 -18.64
C THR A 220 21.99 1.11 -17.36
N GLY A 221 20.71 1.38 -17.21
CA GLY A 221 19.98 0.96 -16.02
C GLY A 221 18.49 1.19 -16.10
N ASP A 222 17.75 0.30 -15.46
CA ASP A 222 16.31 0.41 -15.28
C ASP A 222 16.00 1.09 -13.94
N TYR A 223 15.09 2.07 -14.00
CA TYR A 223 14.66 2.88 -12.87
C TYR A 223 13.14 2.81 -12.77
N LEU A 224 12.63 2.50 -11.59
CA LEU A 224 11.20 2.52 -11.29
C LEU A 224 10.86 3.76 -10.48
N ILE A 225 10.15 4.72 -11.07
CA ILE A 225 9.64 5.88 -10.34
C ILE A 225 8.37 5.45 -9.58
N LEU A 226 8.38 5.59 -8.26
CA LEU A 226 7.29 5.22 -7.34
C LEU A 226 6.79 6.45 -6.57
N SER A 227 5.54 6.85 -6.82
CA SER A 227 4.85 7.94 -6.10
C SER A 227 3.78 7.47 -5.12
N ILE A 228 3.75 6.18 -4.78
CA ILE A 228 2.63 5.45 -4.14
C ILE A 228 1.40 5.33 -5.04
N ARG A 229 0.98 6.43 -5.66
CA ARG A 229 -0.23 6.51 -6.48
C ARG A 229 0.01 6.05 -7.91
N HIS A 230 1.22 6.26 -8.41
CA HIS A 230 1.61 5.86 -9.75
C HIS A 230 2.97 5.19 -9.76
N ILE A 231 3.17 4.37 -10.78
CA ILE A 231 4.44 3.73 -11.09
C ILE A 231 4.77 4.01 -12.56
N ILE A 232 6.04 4.33 -12.83
CA ILE A 232 6.59 4.49 -14.18
C ILE A 232 7.89 3.69 -14.22
N LEU A 233 8.06 2.85 -15.24
CA LEU A 233 9.36 2.26 -15.52
C LEU A 233 10.08 3.12 -16.54
N TYR A 234 11.34 3.37 -16.25
CA TYR A 234 12.22 4.26 -16.99
C TYR A 234 13.49 3.50 -17.33
N CYS A 235 13.86 3.45 -18.60
CA CYS A 235 15.05 2.78 -19.07
C CYS A 235 16.05 3.81 -19.61
N ALA A 236 17.25 3.80 -19.05
CA ALA A 236 18.37 4.58 -19.53
C ALA A 236 19.28 3.71 -20.39
N HIS A 237 19.33 4.04 -21.69
CA HIS A 237 20.25 3.45 -22.66
C HIS A 237 21.22 4.50 -23.19
N GLU A 238 22.30 4.04 -23.81
CA GLU A 238 23.50 4.82 -24.19
C GLU A 238 23.28 6.21 -24.83
N ASN A 239 22.13 6.47 -25.44
CA ASN A 239 21.73 7.76 -26.04
C ASN A 239 20.21 8.00 -25.98
N LYS A 240 19.45 7.19 -25.22
CA LYS A 240 17.99 7.25 -25.25
C LYS A 240 17.41 6.98 -23.87
N LEU A 241 16.46 7.83 -23.50
CA LEU A 241 15.65 7.68 -22.32
C LEU A 241 14.26 7.25 -22.77
N GLU A 242 13.81 6.10 -22.29
CA GLU A 242 12.51 5.54 -22.60
C GLU A 242 11.71 5.38 -21.32
N TRP A 243 10.40 5.64 -21.37
CA TRP A 243 9.51 5.44 -20.22
C TRP A 243 8.21 4.80 -20.64
N THR A 244 7.64 4.03 -19.72
CA THR A 244 6.31 3.45 -19.88
C THR A 244 5.23 4.48 -19.64
N MET A 245 4.00 4.16 -20.05
CA MET A 245 2.83 4.92 -19.61
C MET A 245 2.74 4.89 -18.07
N PRO A 246 2.41 6.01 -17.40
CA PRO A 246 2.22 6.01 -15.95
C PRO A 246 1.01 5.17 -15.54
N GLU A 247 1.26 4.19 -14.67
CA GLU A 247 0.26 3.23 -14.23
C GLU A 247 -0.28 3.57 -12.85
N LYS A 248 -1.60 3.45 -12.66
CA LYS A 248 -2.22 3.65 -11.34
C LYS A 248 -1.84 2.53 -10.38
N PHE A 249 -1.49 2.90 -9.16
CA PHE A 249 -0.98 1.97 -8.15
C PHE A 249 -1.82 1.95 -6.87
N LEU A 250 -1.52 2.74 -5.83
CA LEU A 250 -2.27 2.74 -4.56
C LEU A 250 -2.83 4.14 -4.25
N ASP A 251 -4.16 4.24 -4.17
CA ASP A 251 -4.89 5.50 -3.94
C ASP A 251 -5.87 5.45 -2.75
N GLY A 252 -5.98 4.30 -2.08
CA GLY A 252 -6.92 4.05 -0.98
C GLY A 252 -8.41 4.03 -1.38
N ALA A 253 -8.75 4.27 -2.64
CA ALA A 253 -10.13 4.41 -3.11
C ALA A 253 -10.52 3.31 -4.11
N SER A 254 -9.64 3.02 -5.05
CA SER A 254 -9.82 1.98 -6.07
C SER A 254 -9.68 0.57 -5.48
N SER A 255 -10.19 -0.41 -6.23
CA SER A 255 -10.19 -1.83 -5.83
C SER A 255 -8.82 -2.51 -5.82
N GLY A 256 -7.72 -1.79 -6.06
CA GLY A 256 -6.35 -2.33 -6.00
C GLY A 256 -5.40 -1.75 -7.05
N CYS A 257 -4.16 -2.23 -7.03
CA CYS A 257 -3.13 -1.86 -8.01
C CYS A 257 -3.44 -2.40 -9.41
N SER A 258 -3.07 -1.66 -10.47
CA SER A 258 -3.20 -2.17 -11.84
C SER A 258 -2.31 -3.40 -12.08
N ASP A 259 -2.75 -4.30 -12.95
CA ASP A 259 -1.99 -5.50 -13.32
C ASP A 259 -0.61 -5.14 -13.89
N ARG A 260 -0.55 -4.06 -14.67
CA ARG A 260 0.68 -3.57 -15.27
C ARG A 260 1.61 -2.90 -14.25
N ALA A 261 1.08 -2.07 -13.34
CA ALA A 261 1.89 -1.49 -12.25
C ALA A 261 2.56 -2.58 -11.41
N LEU A 262 1.84 -3.67 -11.14
CA LEU A 262 2.37 -4.81 -10.40
C LEU A 262 3.49 -5.53 -11.17
N GLU A 263 3.33 -5.74 -12.47
CA GLU A 263 4.36 -6.34 -13.33
C GLU A 263 5.64 -5.49 -13.35
N LEU A 264 5.50 -4.17 -13.54
CA LEU A 264 6.62 -3.21 -13.51
C LEU A 264 7.34 -3.21 -12.16
N LEU A 265 6.59 -3.27 -11.06
CA LEU A 265 7.16 -3.33 -9.71
C LEU A 265 7.92 -4.64 -9.47
N ILE A 266 7.32 -5.78 -9.87
CA ILE A 266 7.94 -7.09 -9.71
C ILE A 266 9.19 -7.20 -10.59
N SER A 267 9.19 -6.69 -11.83
CA SER A 267 10.35 -6.82 -12.72
C SER A 267 11.62 -6.20 -12.16
N ILE A 268 11.49 -5.11 -11.40
CA ILE A 268 12.62 -4.40 -10.80
C ILE A 268 13.03 -4.98 -9.44
N THR A 269 12.04 -5.39 -8.64
CA THR A 269 12.27 -5.82 -7.24
C THR A 269 12.53 -7.30 -7.09
N TYR A 270 12.02 -8.15 -7.99
CA TYR A 270 12.18 -9.59 -7.94
C TYR A 270 13.62 -9.99 -8.21
N SER A 271 14.19 -10.82 -7.32
CA SER A 271 15.46 -11.50 -7.55
C SER A 271 15.18 -12.90 -8.07
N ASN A 272 15.76 -13.27 -9.22
CA ASN A 272 15.75 -14.66 -9.67
C ASN A 272 16.54 -15.54 -8.66
N PRO A 273 15.87 -16.47 -7.95
CA PRO A 273 16.56 -17.29 -6.97
C PRO A 273 17.47 -18.30 -7.68
N PRO A 274 18.65 -18.62 -7.11
CA PRO A 274 19.54 -19.62 -7.67
C PRO A 274 18.84 -20.99 -7.67
N ARG A 275 18.86 -21.65 -8.83
CA ARG A 275 18.29 -22.99 -8.96
C ARG A 275 19.10 -23.98 -8.13
N ASN A 276 18.39 -24.78 -7.34
CA ASN A 276 18.95 -25.83 -6.50
C ASN A 276 18.19 -27.15 -6.73
N THR A 277 18.57 -28.22 -6.02
CA THR A 277 17.96 -29.55 -6.15
C THR A 277 16.47 -29.59 -5.81
N ILE A 278 15.94 -28.65 -5.04
CA ILE A 278 14.50 -28.60 -4.74
C ILE A 278 13.69 -28.26 -6.01
N HIS A 279 14.29 -27.52 -6.95
CA HIS A 279 13.62 -27.12 -8.20
C HIS A 279 13.39 -28.29 -9.16
N SER A 280 14.11 -29.41 -9.00
CA SER A 280 13.90 -30.62 -9.81
C SER A 280 12.80 -31.53 -9.27
N LEU A 281 12.31 -31.28 -8.05
CA LEU A 281 11.21 -32.03 -7.48
C LEU A 281 9.89 -31.66 -8.19
N PRO A 282 8.95 -32.62 -8.34
CA PRO A 282 7.58 -32.31 -8.73
C PRO A 282 6.97 -31.22 -7.84
N ILE A 283 6.11 -30.39 -8.43
CA ILE A 283 5.56 -29.20 -7.77
C ILE A 283 4.82 -29.53 -6.47
N GLU A 284 4.18 -30.70 -6.41
CA GLU A 284 3.47 -31.21 -5.25
C GLU A 284 4.43 -31.53 -4.08
N LEU A 285 5.65 -31.97 -4.39
CA LEU A 285 6.68 -32.19 -3.37
C LEU A 285 7.27 -30.86 -2.90
N GLN A 286 7.47 -29.90 -3.80
CA GLN A 286 7.88 -28.55 -3.42
C GLN A 286 6.85 -27.91 -2.47
N ASP A 287 5.56 -28.02 -2.78
CA ASP A 287 4.47 -27.54 -1.91
C ASP A 287 4.43 -28.25 -0.55
N ARG A 288 4.67 -29.56 -0.53
CA ARG A 288 4.79 -30.31 0.74
C ARG A 288 5.97 -29.85 1.57
N VAL A 289 7.11 -29.58 0.94
CA VAL A 289 8.29 -29.03 1.63
C VAL A 289 7.91 -27.68 2.24
N LEU A 290 7.36 -26.74 1.47
CA LEU A 290 6.96 -25.42 1.95
C LEU A 290 6.01 -25.49 3.16
N ARG A 291 5.01 -26.38 3.12
CA ARG A 291 4.09 -26.62 4.25
C ARG A 291 4.78 -27.22 5.47
N TYR A 292 5.82 -28.01 5.29
CA TYR A 292 6.54 -28.63 6.40
C TYR A 292 7.47 -27.62 7.12
N VAL A 293 8.08 -26.71 6.36
CA VAL A 293 9.06 -25.74 6.89
C VAL A 293 8.42 -24.45 7.40
N SER A 294 7.13 -24.23 7.16
CA SER A 294 6.37 -23.06 7.63
C SER A 294 5.32 -23.46 8.65
N GLN A 295 5.07 -22.60 9.64
CA GLN A 295 4.00 -22.84 10.61
C GLN A 295 2.62 -22.48 10.04
N GLY A 296 2.54 -21.43 9.21
CA GLY A 296 1.31 -21.01 8.54
C GLY A 296 1.48 -20.86 7.03
N SER A 297 0.36 -20.94 6.32
CA SER A 297 0.33 -20.94 4.85
C SER A 297 0.83 -19.64 4.21
N VAL A 298 0.73 -18.51 4.91
CA VAL A 298 1.22 -17.21 4.40
C VAL A 298 2.74 -17.15 4.39
N GLU A 299 3.40 -17.64 5.45
CA GLU A 299 4.87 -17.74 5.46
C GLU A 299 5.36 -18.75 4.42
N GLY A 300 4.70 -19.90 4.30
CA GLY A 300 5.01 -20.88 3.25
C GLY A 300 4.90 -20.28 1.83
N ALA A 301 3.87 -19.47 1.59
CA ALA A 301 3.70 -18.75 0.32
C ALA A 301 4.79 -17.71 0.08
N ARG A 302 5.14 -16.91 1.11
CA ARG A 302 6.24 -15.93 1.04
C ARG A 302 7.55 -16.62 0.66
N MET A 303 7.88 -17.73 1.33
CA MET A 303 9.09 -18.50 1.04
C MET A 303 9.06 -19.13 -0.36
N GLY A 304 7.92 -19.67 -0.79
CA GLY A 304 7.77 -20.17 -2.16
C GLY A 304 8.02 -19.08 -3.21
N CYS A 305 7.61 -17.84 -2.95
CA CYS A 305 7.89 -16.70 -3.82
C CYS A 305 9.36 -16.28 -3.79
N ALA A 306 9.99 -16.26 -2.61
CA ALA A 306 11.39 -15.90 -2.47
C ALA A 306 12.34 -16.96 -3.07
N LEU A 307 11.97 -18.23 -2.97
CA LEU A 307 12.78 -19.37 -3.45
C LEU A 307 12.44 -19.82 -4.87
N GLY A 308 11.35 -19.33 -5.45
CA GLY A 308 10.92 -19.71 -6.80
C GLY A 308 10.33 -21.13 -6.90
N ILE A 309 9.96 -21.77 -5.79
CA ILE A 309 9.49 -23.17 -5.71
C ILE A 309 8.04 -23.29 -5.24
N GLY A 310 7.30 -24.28 -5.72
CA GLY A 310 5.89 -24.58 -5.37
C GLY A 310 4.86 -24.07 -6.37
N SER A 311 3.58 -24.17 -6.06
CA SER A 311 2.49 -23.60 -6.85
C SER A 311 2.19 -22.13 -6.49
N PRO A 312 1.54 -21.35 -7.39
CA PRO A 312 0.95 -20.06 -7.02
C PRO A 312 0.01 -20.21 -5.82
N PHE A 313 0.14 -19.31 -4.84
CA PHE A 313 -0.63 -19.43 -3.61
C PHE A 313 -2.13 -19.19 -3.86
N SER A 314 -2.94 -20.19 -3.54
CA SER A 314 -4.39 -20.15 -3.74
C SER A 314 -5.16 -19.29 -2.73
N TRP A 315 -4.47 -18.71 -1.74
CA TRP A 315 -5.09 -18.03 -0.60
C TRP A 315 -6.09 -18.92 0.15
N THR A 316 -5.77 -20.22 0.24
CA THR A 316 -6.54 -21.20 1.00
C THR A 316 -5.62 -22.05 1.86
N ASP A 317 -6.14 -22.51 2.98
CA ASP A 317 -5.51 -23.54 3.82
C ASP A 317 -6.50 -24.68 4.05
N GLY A 318 -6.32 -25.75 3.28
CA GLY A 318 -7.28 -26.84 3.18
C GLY A 318 -8.64 -26.34 2.68
N ARG A 319 -9.64 -26.34 3.55
CA ARG A 319 -11.01 -25.88 3.26
C ARG A 319 -11.27 -24.42 3.67
N MET A 320 -10.29 -23.77 4.29
CA MET A 320 -10.44 -22.41 4.79
C MET A 320 -9.92 -21.41 3.77
N GLU A 321 -10.67 -20.34 3.54
CA GLU A 321 -10.22 -19.20 2.75
C GLU A 321 -9.39 -18.28 3.65
N ILE A 322 -8.18 -17.94 3.23
CA ILE A 322 -7.31 -17.02 3.97
C ILE A 322 -7.70 -15.59 3.59
N GLY A 323 -8.30 -14.89 4.54
CA GLY A 323 -8.72 -13.51 4.40
C GLY A 323 -7.83 -12.55 5.18
N SER A 324 -7.77 -11.30 4.73
CA SER A 324 -7.21 -10.20 5.52
C SER A 324 -8.05 -9.95 6.77
N GLU A 325 -7.40 -9.85 7.92
CA GLU A 325 -8.02 -9.48 9.18
C GLU A 325 -8.13 -7.95 9.29
N ARG A 326 -9.37 -7.48 9.40
CA ARG A 326 -9.69 -6.04 9.48
C ARG A 326 -9.87 -5.58 10.93
N SER A 327 -10.11 -6.52 11.84
CA SER A 327 -10.32 -6.24 13.25
C SER A 327 -9.72 -7.33 14.11
N HIS A 328 -9.12 -6.95 15.23
CA HIS A 328 -8.71 -7.89 16.26
C HIS A 328 -9.94 -8.63 16.78
N ARG A 329 -9.81 -9.95 16.85
CA ARG A 329 -10.80 -10.84 17.41
C ARG A 329 -10.11 -11.70 18.45
N ALA A 330 -10.78 -11.91 19.58
CA ALA A 330 -10.33 -12.86 20.59
C ALA A 330 -9.99 -14.19 19.90
N TRP A 331 -8.77 -14.66 20.16
CA TRP A 331 -8.33 -15.95 19.65
C TRP A 331 -8.98 -17.06 20.48
N VAL A 332 -9.31 -18.15 19.79
CA VAL A 332 -9.89 -19.35 20.38
C VAL A 332 -9.01 -20.52 19.96
N PRO A 333 -8.68 -21.49 20.85
CA PRO A 333 -7.71 -22.57 20.60
C PRO A 333 -7.88 -23.43 19.35
N PHE A 334 -9.06 -23.39 18.74
CA PHE A 334 -9.41 -24.18 17.56
C PHE A 334 -9.43 -23.37 16.26
N ARG A 335 -8.98 -22.11 16.29
CA ARG A 335 -8.93 -21.26 15.10
C ARG A 335 -7.58 -21.39 14.39
N PRO A 336 -7.57 -21.25 13.06
CA PRO A 336 -6.34 -21.24 12.28
C PRO A 336 -5.39 -20.15 12.74
N ILE A 337 -4.10 -20.40 12.53
CA ILE A 337 -3.00 -19.50 12.86
C ILE A 337 -3.23 -18.15 12.15
N GLU A 338 -3.02 -17.06 12.89
CA GLU A 338 -3.01 -15.72 12.33
C GLU A 338 -1.60 -15.34 11.93
N SER A 339 -1.39 -15.05 10.64
CA SER A 339 -0.11 -14.62 10.10
C SER A 339 -0.06 -13.10 10.06
N GLU A 340 0.78 -12.48 10.87
CA GLU A 340 0.97 -11.03 10.90
C GLU A 340 2.25 -10.64 10.16
N ILE A 341 2.17 -9.63 9.30
CA ILE A 341 3.35 -9.14 8.56
C ILE A 341 4.01 -8.00 9.33
N TYR A 342 5.34 -8.09 9.44
CA TYR A 342 6.19 -7.13 10.15
C TYR A 342 7.25 -6.54 9.22
N PHE A 343 7.45 -5.23 9.34
CA PHE A 343 8.58 -4.53 8.75
C PHE A 343 9.55 -4.14 9.86
N GLY A 344 10.72 -4.79 9.88
CA GLY A 344 11.61 -4.75 11.04
C GLY A 344 10.90 -5.30 12.28
N ASP A 345 10.87 -4.51 13.35
CA ASP A 345 10.23 -4.85 14.62
C ASP A 345 8.78 -4.34 14.73
N TYR A 346 8.27 -3.69 13.69
CA TYR A 346 6.96 -3.05 13.70
C TYR A 346 5.94 -3.83 12.87
N ARG A 347 4.71 -3.89 13.38
CA ARG A 347 3.59 -4.48 12.65
C ARG A 347 3.19 -3.60 11.47
N SER A 348 3.02 -4.20 10.30
CA SER A 348 2.61 -3.53 9.05
C SER A 348 1.13 -3.13 8.99
N GLY A 349 0.30 -3.69 9.87
CA GLY A 349 -1.16 -3.63 9.78
C GLY A 349 -1.77 -4.70 8.87
N LEU A 350 -0.96 -5.49 8.18
CA LEU A 350 -1.42 -6.67 7.45
C LEU A 350 -1.42 -7.88 8.38
N ALA A 351 -2.57 -8.55 8.43
CA ALA A 351 -2.74 -9.80 9.14
C ALA A 351 -3.70 -10.69 8.37
N TYR A 352 -3.45 -11.99 8.41
CA TYR A 352 -4.17 -12.98 7.62
C TYR A 352 -4.62 -14.12 8.49
N ARG A 353 -5.82 -14.61 8.24
CA ARG A 353 -6.37 -15.74 8.98
C ARG A 353 -7.31 -16.54 8.10
N GLY A 354 -7.27 -17.85 8.26
CA GLY A 354 -8.28 -18.74 7.66
C GLY A 354 -9.68 -18.47 8.22
N ARG A 355 -10.66 -18.43 7.34
CA ARG A 355 -12.07 -18.43 7.69
C ARG A 355 -12.70 -19.66 7.07
N GLU A 356 -13.54 -20.37 7.83
CA GLU A 356 -14.40 -21.36 7.21
C GLU A 356 -15.21 -20.64 6.14
N GLY A 357 -15.04 -21.08 4.89
CA GLY A 357 -15.77 -20.50 3.78
C GLY A 357 -17.24 -20.58 4.13
N THR A 358 -17.93 -19.45 4.19
CA THR A 358 -19.39 -19.47 4.13
C THR A 358 -19.71 -20.00 2.75
N SER A 359 -19.83 -21.31 2.59
CA SER A 359 -20.59 -21.87 1.50
C SER A 359 -21.97 -21.23 1.64
N LYS A 360 -22.25 -20.20 0.84
CA LYS A 360 -23.61 -19.70 0.70
C LYS A 360 -24.44 -20.96 0.37
N PRO A 361 -25.46 -21.33 1.17
CA PRO A 361 -26.41 -22.31 0.69
C PRO A 361 -26.98 -21.74 -0.61
N PRO A 362 -27.25 -22.58 -1.64
CA PRO A 362 -27.90 -22.10 -2.83
C PRO A 362 -29.28 -21.60 -2.40
N TYR A 363 -29.46 -20.29 -2.32
CA TYR A 363 -30.78 -19.70 -2.36
C TYR A 363 -31.33 -19.98 -3.75
N THR A 364 -31.94 -21.15 -3.92
CA THR A 364 -32.97 -21.36 -4.93
C THR A 364 -34.11 -20.41 -4.55
N ALA A 365 -34.12 -19.24 -5.20
CA ALA A 365 -35.30 -18.41 -5.27
C ALA A 365 -36.37 -19.21 -6.04
N ALA A 366 -37.17 -19.99 -5.33
CA ALA A 366 -38.43 -20.47 -5.84
C ALA A 366 -39.30 -19.25 -6.11
N LYS A 367 -39.42 -18.87 -7.38
CA LYS A 367 -40.49 -18.00 -7.86
C LYS A 367 -41.81 -18.70 -7.57
N VAL A 368 -42.46 -18.34 -6.48
CA VAL A 368 -43.91 -18.55 -6.33
C VAL A 368 -44.58 -17.45 -7.11
N ALA A 369 -45.10 -17.81 -8.29
CA ALA A 369 -46.00 -16.94 -9.04
C ALA A 369 -47.31 -16.76 -8.25
N PRO A 370 -47.88 -15.55 -8.16
CA PRO A 370 -49.24 -15.41 -7.68
C PRO A 370 -50.20 -15.84 -8.79
N ASN A 371 -50.88 -16.97 -8.58
CA ASN A 371 -52.14 -17.25 -9.25
C ASN A 371 -53.16 -16.22 -8.76
N VAL A 372 -53.56 -15.29 -9.65
CA VAL A 372 -54.82 -14.58 -9.52
C VAL A 372 -55.63 -14.91 -10.77
N THR A 373 -56.55 -15.85 -10.60
CA THR A 373 -57.66 -16.14 -11.49
C THR A 373 -58.63 -14.95 -11.53
N LEU A 374 -58.96 -14.53 -12.74
CA LEU A 374 -60.17 -13.78 -13.07
C LEU A 374 -61.43 -14.63 -12.85
N ASN A 375 -62.57 -13.92 -12.72
CA ASN A 375 -63.99 -14.33 -12.55
C ASN A 375 -64.48 -13.98 -11.14
N THR A 376 -65.45 -13.08 -10.91
CA THR A 376 -66.60 -12.57 -11.70
C THR A 376 -66.91 -11.14 -11.30
#